data_AF-A0A7M3P7E2-F1
#
_entry.id   AF-A0A7M3P7E2-F1
#
_cell.length_a   1.000
_cell.length_b   1.000
_cell.length_c   1.000
_cell.angle_alpha   90.00
_cell.angle_beta   90.00
_cell.angle_gamma   90.00
#
_symmetry.space_group_name_H-M   'P 1'
#
loop_
_entity.id
_entity.type
_entity.pdbx_description
1 polymer ?
#
loop_
_entity_poly.entity_id
_entity_poly.type
_entity_poly.pdbx_seq_one_letter_code
_entity_poly.pdbx_strand_id
1 'polypeptide(L)' 'MDTWVIFTIVCVAIGFLMFGTAFWGFMQKWKPAIIWALCLAAFLFATVIPVIIALAHASSTSM' A
#
# COMPACT_ATOMS: atom_id res chain seq x y z
N MET A 1 -18.19 7.75 8.54
CA MET A 1 -17.16 6.93 7.86
C MET A 1 -16.62 5.97 8.88
N ASP A 2 -16.65 4.67 8.59
CA ASP A 2 -16.10 3.64 9.46
C ASP A 2 -14.59 3.83 9.65
N THR A 3 -14.12 3.65 10.89
CA THR A 3 -12.68 3.75 11.24
C THR A 3 -11.83 2.83 10.36
N TRP A 4 -12.35 1.66 10.00
CA TRP A 4 -11.71 0.70 9.09
C TRP A 4 -11.52 1.26 7.67
N VAL A 5 -12.49 2.02 7.17
CA VAL A 5 -12.42 2.66 5.85
C VAL A 5 -11.37 3.77 5.84
N ILE A 6 -11.28 4.56 6.91
CA ILE A 6 -10.24 5.60 7.03
C ILE A 6 -8.85 4.95 7.05
N PHE A 7 -8.70 3.83 7.77
CA PHE A 7 -7.43 3.11 7.87
C PHE A 7 -6.96 2.56 6.51
N THR A 8 -7.87 2.00 5.70
CA THR A 8 -7.53 1.50 4.36
C THR A 8 -7.17 2.66 3.41
N ILE A 9 -7.88 3.79 3.48
CA ILE A 9 -7.55 4.99 2.69
C ILE A 9 -6.13 5.49 3.01
N VAL A 10 -5.78 5.58 4.30
CA VAL A 10 -4.44 6.03 4.72
C VAL A 10 -3.36 5.03 4.29
N CYS A 11 -3.58 3.73 4.42
CA CYS A 11 -2.65 2.71 3.92
C CYS A 11 -2.40 2.84 2.42
N VAL A 12 -3.47 3.00 1.64
CA VAL A 12 -3.39 3.16 0.19
C VAL A 12 -2.66 4.45 -0.18
N ALA A 13 -2.93 5.56 0.50
CA ALA A 13 -2.24 6.82 0.30
C ALA A 13 -0.72 6.70 0.54
N ILE A 14 -0.32 6.02 1.63
CA ILE A 14 1.10 5.74 1.91
C ILE A 14 1.72 4.87 0.81
N GLY A 15 1.01 3.83 0.35
CA GLY A 15 1.47 2.98 -0.75
C GLY A 15 1.72 3.78 -2.04
N PHE A 16 0.82 4.69 -2.41
CA PHE A 16 1.01 5.57 -3.57
C PHE A 16 2.16 6.56 -3.40
N LEU A 17 2.37 7.10 -2.21
CA LEU A 17 3.55 7.95 -1.93
C LEU A 17 4.84 7.16 -2.10
N MET A 18 4.91 5.94 -1.58
CA MET A 18 6.06 5.05 -1.77
C MET A 18 6.31 4.76 -3.25
N PHE A 19 5.25 4.48 -4.02
CA PHE A 19 5.37 4.28 -5.47
C PHE A 19 5.87 5.54 -6.19
N GLY A 20 5.34 6.71 -5.85
CA GLY A 20 5.79 7.99 -6.41
C GLY A 20 7.26 8.28 -6.10
N THR A 21 7.70 7.99 -4.87
CA THR A 21 9.12 8.12 -4.49
C THR A 21 10.00 7.08 -5.17
N ALA A 22 9.51 5.87 -5.45
CA ALA A 22 10.22 4.87 -6.26
C ALA A 22 10.44 5.39 -7.69
N PHE A 23 9.42 6.03 -8.27
CA PHE A 23 9.48 6.61 -9.61
C PHE A 23 10.43 7.81 -9.67
N TRP A 24 10.39 8.69 -8.68
CA TRP A 24 11.36 9.77 -8.56
C TRP A 24 12.79 9.23 -8.37
N GLY A 25 12.97 8.25 -7.47
CA GLY A 25 14.26 7.58 -7.28
C GLY A 25 14.78 6.93 -8.57
N PHE A 26 13.89 6.37 -9.39
CA PHE A 26 14.23 5.86 -10.73
C PHE A 26 14.71 6.97 -11.67
N MET A 27 14.03 8.12 -11.72
CA MET A 27 14.49 9.28 -12.51
C MET A 27 15.84 9.82 -12.03
N GLN A 28 16.12 9.76 -10.72
CA GLN A 28 17.40 10.16 -10.13
C GLN A 28 18.48 9.07 -10.19
N LYS A 29 18.24 7.95 -10.91
CA LYS A 29 19.17 6.83 -11.03
C LYS A 29 19.61 6.26 -9.69
N TRP A 30 18.71 6.17 -8.72
CA TRP A 30 18.96 5.48 -7.46
C TRP A 30 19.29 4.02 -7.70
N LYS A 31 19.92 3.39 -6.71
CA LYS A 31 20.27 1.97 -6.78
C LYS A 31 18.99 1.14 -7.07
N PRO A 32 19.02 0.21 -8.04
CA PRO A 32 17.84 -0.55 -8.45
C PRO A 32 17.22 -1.33 -7.28
N ALA A 33 18.04 -1.82 -6.34
CA ALA A 33 17.56 -2.50 -5.14
C ALA A 33 16.62 -1.63 -4.29
N ILE A 34 16.89 -0.32 -4.17
CA ILE A 34 16.08 0.61 -3.38
C ILE A 34 14.73 0.85 -4.06
N ILE A 35 14.74 1.02 -5.38
CA ILE A 35 13.53 1.23 -6.19
C ILE A 35 12.62 -0.01 -6.12
N TRP A 36 13.20 -1.20 -6.25
CA TRP A 36 12.46 -2.45 -6.12
C TRP A 36 11.88 -2.64 -4.72
N ALA A 37 12.65 -2.33 -3.66
CA ALA A 37 12.13 -2.39 -2.29
C ALA A 37 10.96 -1.43 -2.06
N LEU A 38 11.05 -0.20 -2.57
CA LEU A 38 9.97 0.79 -2.51
C LEU A 38 8.74 0.38 -3.31
N CYS A 39 8.91 -0.19 -4.50
CA CYS A 39 7.79 -0.74 -5.28
C CYS A 39 7.11 -1.91 -4.57
N LEU A 40 7.88 -2.80 -3.95
CA LEU A 40 7.34 -3.93 -3.20
C LEU A 40 6.60 -3.47 -1.95
N ALA A 41 7.15 -2.49 -1.23
CA ALA A 41 6.49 -1.86 -0.09
C ALA A 41 5.20 -1.16 -0.50
N ALA A 42 5.23 -0.39 -1.60
CA ALA A 42 4.05 0.26 -2.17
C ALA A 42 2.96 -0.75 -2.52
N PHE A 43 3.31 -1.87 -3.14
CA PHE A 43 2.39 -2.94 -3.45
C PHE A 43 1.75 -3.52 -2.17
N LEU A 44 2.54 -3.84 -1.15
CA LEU A 44 2.01 -4.38 0.12
C LEU A 44 1.01 -3.42 0.79
N PHE A 45 1.33 -2.13 0.86
CA PHE A 45 0.48 -1.12 1.50
C PHE A 45 -0.75 -0.76 0.67
N ALA A 46 -0.64 -0.71 -0.65
CA ALA A 46 -1.75 -0.33 -1.52
C ALA A 46 -2.70 -1.48 -1.85
N THR A 47 -2.23 -2.74 -1.82
CA THR A 47 -3.03 -3.90 -2.24
C THR A 47 -3.20 -4.92 -1.14
N VAL A 48 -2.11 -5.50 -0.63
CA VAL A 48 -2.18 -6.68 0.26
C VAL A 48 -2.85 -6.35 1.59
N ILE A 49 -2.44 -5.27 2.24
CA ILE A 49 -3.02 -4.86 3.54
C ILE A 49 -4.52 -4.53 3.40
N PRO A 50 -4.96 -3.67 2.46
CA PRO A 50 -6.38 -3.39 2.26
C PRO A 50 -7.21 -4.63 1.93
N VAL A 51 -6.68 -5.54 1.10
CA VAL A 51 -7.37 -6.78 0.73
C VAL A 51 -7.56 -7.69 1.95
N ILE A 52 -6.53 -7.87 2.78
CA ILE A 52 -6.65 -8.69 3.99
C ILE A 52 -7.68 -8.09 4.95
N ILE A 53 -7.67 -6.77 5.15
CA ILE A 53 -8.64 -6.08 6.01
C ILE A 53 -10.06 -6.25 5.45
N ALA A 54 -10.24 -6.08 4.15
CA ALA A 54 -11.54 -6.25 3.50
C ALA A 54 -12.05 -7.69 3.63
N LEU A 55 -11.18 -8.69 3.43
CA LEU A 55 -11.53 -10.11 3.58
C LEU A 55 -11.89 -10.46 5.03
N ALA A 56 -11.12 -9.97 6.01
CA ALA A 56 -11.38 -10.19 7.42
C ALA A 56 -12.70 -9.53 7.87
N HIS A 57 -12.99 -8.34 7.35
CA HIS A 57 -14.24 -7.66 7.64
C HIS A 57 -15.44 -8.40 7.03
N ALA A 58 -15.32 -8.83 5.76
CA ALA A 58 -16.35 -9.61 5.09
C ALA A 58 -16.62 -10.94 5.80
N SER A 59 -15.58 -11.67 6.21
CA SER A 59 -15.73 -12.95 6.92
C SER A 59 -16.38 -12.80 8.30
N SER A 60 -16.03 -11.73 9.03
CA SER A 60 -16.62 -11.41 10.33
C SER A 60 -18.10 -11.01 10.24
N THR A 61 -18.52 -10.45 9.10
CA THR A 61 -19.93 -10.06 8.87
C THR A 61 -20.79 -11.25 8.46
N SER A 62 -20.18 -12.31 7.92
CA SER A 62 -20.87 -13.54 7.49
C SER A 62 -21.01 -14.62 8.58
N MET A 63 -20.47 -14.39 9.79
CA MET A 63 -20.66 -15.23 10.99
C MET A 63 -21.73 -14.63 11.90
#